data_AF-A0A7K6AG78-F1
#
_entry.id   AF-A0A7K6AG78-F1
#
_cell.length_a   1.000
_cell.length_b   1.000
_cell.length_c   1.000
_cell.angle_alpha   90.00
_cell.angle_beta   90.00
_cell.angle_gamma   90.00
#
_symmetry.space_group_name_H-M   'P 1'
#
loop_
_entity.id
_entity.type
_entity.pdbx_description
1 polymer ?
#
loop_
_entity_poly.entity_id
_entity_poly.type
_entity_poly.pdbx_seq_one_letter_code
_entity_poly.pdbx_strand_id
1 'polypeptide(L)'
;MFQAVWVSSSGSWALREPHCHCDGKQTAWTCRLVRTIVQRPRLRHDSKGTGKARMLKKIQICLCFFFVSGLLYEISLLSGCFFSYEPVPKHLLTPEQVLNLGKSIIFLETTERLEPPPLVSCSVESAARIYQDRPIILFMKGLTNDRVLDMNSSYTAFSLLSSMKNVFIFPLQMENIFQETPLLRWYQQVVPEQEKNWVHVSSDASRLALIWKYGGIYMDTDVISIKPIPEESFLAAQKSKFSSNGIFGFPAHHKFVWDCMENFVLKYNGNIWGNQGPFLMTRMLKAICNLTDFKGTEDHSCQNISFLNPQRFYPIPYPAWRRYYKVWDKSPDFNHSYALHLWNFMNRNRKCVVAGSNTLAEKLYQTYCPTTYRDLIQRAEPRDFTGSEDA
;
A
#
# COMPACT_ATOMS: atom_id res chain seq x y z
N MET A 1 46.75 12.00 35.39
CA MET A 1 47.46 11.38 34.26
C MET A 1 46.80 11.92 32.99
N PHE A 2 47.49 12.68 32.12
CA PHE A 2 48.43 12.18 31.08
C PHE A 2 47.78 11.10 30.19
N GLN A 3 47.81 11.08 28.86
CA GLN A 3 48.16 12.02 27.76
C GLN A 3 47.68 11.34 26.43
N ALA A 4 47.57 11.93 25.23
CA ALA A 4 47.86 13.25 24.67
C ALA A 4 46.93 13.52 23.45
N VAL A 5 47.15 14.60 22.69
CA VAL A 5 46.56 14.85 21.34
C VAL A 5 47.44 14.23 20.25
N TRP A 6 46.84 13.72 19.17
CA TRP A 6 47.46 13.67 17.83
C TRP A 6 46.45 14.02 16.73
N VAL A 7 46.96 14.59 15.63
CA VAL A 7 46.22 15.19 14.50
C VAL A 7 46.74 14.59 13.19
N SER A 8 45.99 14.77 12.09
CA SER A 8 46.29 14.45 10.67
C SER A 8 45.81 13.06 10.16
N SER A 9 45.47 12.87 8.88
CA SER A 9 44.94 13.79 7.85
C SER A 9 44.32 13.00 6.68
N SER A 10 43.46 13.68 5.89
CA SER A 10 43.15 13.42 4.47
C SER A 10 43.38 12.02 3.87
N GLY A 11 42.29 11.28 3.61
CA GLY A 11 42.30 10.08 2.77
C GLY A 11 41.08 10.03 1.84
N SER A 12 41.23 10.55 0.61
CA SER A 12 40.17 10.50 -0.42
C SER A 12 40.05 9.08 -0.97
N TRP A 13 38.84 8.51 -0.93
CA TRP A 13 38.52 7.25 -1.62
C TRP A 13 37.27 7.43 -2.48
N ALA A 14 37.51 7.58 -3.78
CA ALA A 14 36.48 7.71 -4.78
C ALA A 14 35.68 6.41 -4.97
N LEU A 15 34.44 6.57 -5.46
CA LEU A 15 33.58 5.47 -5.85
C LEU A 15 34.27 4.52 -6.82
N ARG A 16 34.09 3.21 -6.62
CA ARG A 16 34.40 2.19 -7.62
C ARG A 16 33.09 1.63 -8.19
N GLU A 17 32.76 2.03 -9.42
CA GLU A 17 31.81 1.31 -10.25
C GLU A 17 32.48 0.06 -10.85
N PRO A 18 31.75 -1.05 -11.10
CA PRO A 18 32.30 -2.23 -11.76
C PRO A 18 32.26 -2.07 -13.29
N HIS A 19 33.43 -1.92 -13.94
CA HIS A 19 33.54 -2.01 -15.39
C HIS A 19 33.34 -3.46 -15.87
N CYS A 20 32.35 -3.68 -16.75
CA CYS A 20 32.30 -4.87 -17.59
C CYS A 20 33.04 -4.61 -18.91
N HIS A 21 33.96 -5.50 -19.29
CA HIS A 21 34.64 -5.46 -20.58
C HIS A 21 33.72 -5.92 -21.71
N CYS A 22 33.71 -5.17 -22.82
CA CYS A 22 33.26 -5.64 -24.14
C CYS A 22 34.22 -5.10 -25.20
N ASP A 23 34.79 -5.99 -26.00
CA ASP A 23 35.75 -5.66 -27.04
C ASP A 23 35.08 -4.96 -28.23
N GLY A 24 35.54 -3.77 -28.58
CA GLY A 24 34.99 -2.95 -29.66
C GLY A 24 36.08 -2.27 -30.48
N LYS A 25 36.42 -2.84 -31.64
CA LYS A 25 37.39 -2.21 -32.57
C LYS A 25 36.77 -0.99 -33.26
N GLN A 26 37.43 0.15 -33.11
CA GLN A 26 37.09 1.40 -33.79
C GLN A 26 37.27 1.32 -35.31
N THR A 27 36.39 1.98 -36.06
CA THR A 27 36.78 2.77 -37.24
C THR A 27 35.88 4.01 -37.36
N ALA A 28 36.50 5.16 -37.62
CA ALA A 28 35.83 6.46 -37.63
C ALA A 28 35.24 6.80 -39.01
N TRP A 29 34.03 7.37 -39.03
CA TRP A 29 33.43 7.91 -40.24
C TRP A 29 33.68 9.42 -40.35
N THR A 30 34.46 9.82 -41.36
CA THR A 30 34.66 11.23 -41.71
C THR A 30 33.71 11.62 -42.85
N CYS A 31 32.83 12.59 -42.60
CA CYS A 31 31.99 13.16 -43.65
C CYS A 31 32.83 13.99 -44.64
N ARG A 32 33.10 13.44 -45.82
CA ARG A 32 33.59 14.22 -46.98
C ARG A 32 32.46 14.46 -47.97
N LEU A 33 32.13 15.74 -48.14
CA LEU A 33 31.19 16.23 -49.14
C LEU A 33 31.86 16.14 -50.53
N VAL A 34 31.34 15.29 -51.42
CA VAL A 34 31.80 15.23 -52.83
C VAL A 34 30.75 15.83 -53.74
N ARG A 35 31.03 17.04 -54.27
CA ARG A 35 30.34 17.57 -55.45
C ARG A 35 30.91 16.88 -56.68
N THR A 36 30.04 16.28 -57.51
CA THR A 36 30.42 15.89 -58.87
C THR A 36 29.44 16.49 -59.87
N ILE A 37 29.95 17.35 -60.75
CA ILE A 37 29.23 17.90 -61.89
C ILE A 37 29.29 16.88 -63.03
N VAL A 38 28.15 16.46 -63.58
CA VAL A 38 28.11 15.75 -64.87
C VAL A 38 27.01 16.35 -65.76
N GLN A 39 27.31 16.42 -67.05
CA GLN A 39 26.66 17.26 -68.06
C GLN A 39 25.30 16.70 -68.53
N ARG A 40 24.46 17.57 -69.10
CA ARG A 40 23.27 17.21 -69.88
C ARG A 40 23.66 16.59 -71.24
N PRO A 41 23.17 15.39 -71.61
CA PRO A 41 23.03 14.99 -73.00
C PRO A 41 21.77 15.60 -73.61
N ARG A 42 21.79 15.98 -74.89
CA ARG A 42 20.60 16.42 -75.62
C ARG A 42 19.69 15.23 -75.93
N LEU A 43 18.38 15.48 -75.94
CA LEU A 43 17.37 14.56 -76.47
C LEU A 43 17.61 14.28 -77.97
N ARG A 44 17.66 13.01 -78.34
CA ARG A 44 17.21 12.52 -79.65
C ARG A 44 16.21 11.39 -79.42
N HIS A 45 15.13 11.41 -80.18
CA HIS A 45 14.13 10.33 -80.18
C HIS A 45 14.75 9.03 -80.70
N ASP A 46 14.45 7.92 -80.03
CA ASP A 46 13.81 6.80 -80.73
C ASP A 46 12.88 6.01 -79.78
N SER A 47 12.08 5.11 -80.35
CA SER A 47 10.81 4.63 -79.82
C SER A 47 10.88 3.22 -79.21
N LYS A 48 9.79 2.83 -78.51
CA LYS A 48 9.47 1.48 -78.00
C LYS A 48 10.38 0.88 -76.91
N GLY A 49 9.98 1.06 -75.65
CA GLY A 49 10.51 0.28 -74.51
C GLY A 49 10.00 0.69 -73.12
N THR A 50 9.47 1.90 -72.98
CA THR A 50 9.16 2.57 -71.70
C THR A 50 8.04 1.92 -70.88
N GLY A 51 7.08 1.23 -71.52
CA GLY A 51 5.97 0.58 -70.82
C GLY A 51 6.40 -0.61 -69.94
N LYS A 52 7.21 -1.54 -70.48
CA LYS A 52 7.66 -2.74 -69.75
C LYS A 52 8.54 -2.38 -68.56
N ALA A 53 9.51 -1.47 -68.72
CA ALA A 53 10.39 -1.05 -67.64
C ALA A 53 9.64 -0.35 -66.48
N ARG A 54 8.60 0.44 -66.80
CA ARG A 54 7.74 1.10 -65.79
C ARG A 54 6.84 0.09 -65.07
N MET A 55 6.35 -0.93 -65.77
CA MET A 55 5.56 -2.01 -65.17
C MET A 55 6.42 -2.90 -64.26
N LEU A 56 7.62 -3.30 -64.71
CA LEU A 56 8.61 -4.04 -63.92
C LEU A 56 8.99 -3.29 -62.63
N LYS A 57 9.25 -1.98 -62.68
CA LYS A 57 9.49 -1.17 -61.48
C LYS A 57 8.29 -1.15 -60.53
N LYS A 58 7.05 -1.08 -61.04
CA LYS A 58 5.84 -1.16 -60.18
C LYS A 58 5.72 -2.53 -59.50
N ILE A 59 5.93 -3.62 -60.24
CA ILE A 59 5.90 -4.99 -59.71
C ILE A 59 6.99 -5.15 -58.64
N GLN A 60 8.21 -4.68 -58.90
CA GLN A 60 9.32 -4.74 -57.94
C GLN A 60 9.03 -3.94 -56.66
N ILE A 61 8.41 -2.76 -56.76
CA ILE A 61 7.96 -1.98 -55.59
C ILE A 61 6.88 -2.72 -54.80
N CYS A 62 5.90 -3.32 -55.47
CA CYS A 62 4.88 -4.14 -54.79
C CYS A 62 5.50 -5.35 -54.09
N LEU A 63 6.43 -6.08 -54.73
CA LEU A 63 7.13 -7.21 -54.13
C LEU A 63 7.97 -6.79 -52.92
N CYS A 64 8.66 -5.65 -52.97
CA CYS A 64 9.34 -5.08 -51.81
C CYS A 64 8.36 -4.72 -50.68
N PHE A 65 7.18 -4.18 -51.00
CA PHE A 65 6.16 -3.86 -50.00
C PHE A 65 5.60 -5.11 -49.33
N PHE A 66 5.27 -6.17 -50.10
CA PHE A 66 4.84 -7.45 -49.55
C PHE A 66 5.94 -8.14 -48.73
N PHE A 67 7.20 -8.06 -49.16
CA PHE A 67 8.33 -8.61 -48.41
C PHE A 67 8.55 -7.89 -47.07
N VAL A 68 8.52 -6.55 -47.06
CA VAL A 68 8.61 -5.75 -45.83
C VAL A 68 7.39 -5.98 -44.93
N SER A 69 6.17 -6.06 -45.49
CA SER A 69 4.97 -6.37 -44.72
C SER A 69 5.01 -7.78 -44.14
N GLY A 70 5.56 -8.76 -44.86
CA GLY A 70 5.78 -10.12 -44.37
C GLY A 70 6.82 -10.14 -43.25
N LEU A 71 7.93 -9.41 -43.40
CA LEU A 71 8.95 -9.28 -42.34
C LEU A 71 8.40 -8.59 -41.09
N LEU A 72 7.56 -7.55 -41.25
CA LEU A 72 6.89 -6.89 -40.13
C LEU A 72 5.83 -7.79 -39.46
N TYR A 73 5.15 -8.65 -40.23
CA TYR A 73 4.22 -9.65 -39.71
C TYR A 73 4.94 -10.76 -38.95
N GLU A 74 6.06 -11.28 -39.47
CA GLU A 74 6.93 -12.22 -38.75
C GLU A 74 7.56 -11.59 -37.51
N ILE A 75 8.01 -10.33 -37.57
CA ILE A 75 8.46 -9.58 -36.38
C ILE A 75 7.31 -9.37 -35.39
N SER A 76 6.07 -9.19 -35.84
CA SER A 76 4.89 -9.11 -34.97
C SER A 76 4.56 -10.46 -34.32
N LEU A 77 4.76 -11.58 -35.03
CA LEU A 77 4.60 -12.94 -34.49
C LEU A 77 5.73 -13.28 -33.50
N LEU A 78 6.97 -12.91 -33.82
CA LEU A 78 8.14 -13.04 -32.93
C LEU A 78 8.06 -12.09 -31.73
N SER A 79 7.43 -10.92 -31.85
CA SER A 79 7.10 -10.05 -30.72
C SER A 79 5.94 -10.62 -29.87
N GLY A 80 5.23 -11.63 -30.38
CA GLY A 80 4.35 -12.52 -29.63
C GLY A 80 5.09 -13.59 -28.83
N CYS A 81 6.41 -13.76 -29.00
CA CYS A 81 7.23 -14.54 -28.07
C CYS A 81 7.37 -13.77 -26.76
N PHE A 82 6.44 -14.05 -25.84
CA PHE A 82 6.65 -14.16 -24.41
C PHE A 82 8.08 -13.79 -23.95
N PHE A 83 8.32 -12.51 -23.72
CA PHE A 83 8.97 -12.16 -22.46
C PHE A 83 8.01 -12.64 -21.37
N SER A 84 8.21 -13.87 -20.90
CA SER A 84 7.79 -14.28 -19.58
C SER A 84 8.50 -13.36 -18.61
N TYR A 85 7.87 -12.23 -18.32
CA TYR A 85 8.23 -11.36 -17.22
C TYR A 85 7.88 -12.17 -15.97
N GLU A 86 8.81 -13.06 -15.57
CA GLU A 86 8.74 -13.80 -14.32
C GLU A 86 8.47 -12.76 -13.23
N PRO A 87 7.29 -12.81 -12.57
CA PRO A 87 6.91 -11.76 -11.65
C PRO A 87 7.91 -11.76 -10.51
N VAL A 88 8.57 -10.61 -10.30
CA VAL A 88 9.66 -10.46 -9.32
C VAL A 88 9.21 -11.10 -8.00
N PRO A 89 9.92 -12.13 -7.49
CA PRO A 89 9.55 -12.82 -6.28
C PRO A 89 9.31 -11.81 -5.15
N LYS A 90 8.15 -11.92 -4.47
CA LYS A 90 7.70 -10.92 -3.48
C LYS A 90 8.73 -10.52 -2.44
N HIS A 91 9.55 -11.47 -2.01
CA HIS A 91 10.59 -11.27 -1.00
C HIS A 91 11.74 -10.36 -1.49
N LEU A 92 11.80 -10.05 -2.78
CA LEU A 92 12.74 -9.11 -3.40
C LEU A 92 12.14 -7.71 -3.63
N LEU A 93 10.83 -7.54 -3.40
CA LEU A 93 10.18 -6.24 -3.57
C LEU A 93 10.35 -5.38 -2.31
N THR A 94 10.86 -4.16 -2.47
CA THR A 94 10.98 -3.21 -1.37
C THR A 94 9.60 -2.62 -1.00
N PRO A 95 9.42 -2.10 0.23
CA PRO A 95 8.17 -1.44 0.61
C PRO A 95 7.79 -0.32 -0.35
N GLU A 96 8.77 0.48 -0.77
CA GLU A 96 8.60 1.58 -1.72
C GLU A 96 8.17 1.11 -3.11
N GLN A 97 8.74 0.02 -3.64
CA GLN A 97 8.33 -0.55 -4.92
C GLN A 97 6.85 -0.99 -4.92
N VAL A 98 6.38 -1.59 -3.82
CA VAL A 98 4.98 -2.02 -3.68
C VAL A 98 4.04 -0.82 -3.44
N LEU A 99 4.45 0.13 -2.60
CA LEU A 99 3.68 1.34 -2.31
C LEU A 99 3.51 2.24 -3.53
N ASN A 100 4.55 2.38 -4.36
CA ASN A 100 4.54 3.21 -5.57
C ASN A 100 3.65 2.66 -6.70
N LEU A 101 3.12 1.44 -6.58
CA LEU A 101 2.00 0.96 -7.43
C LEU A 101 0.71 1.77 -7.18
N GLY A 102 0.62 2.45 -6.03
CA GLY A 102 -0.54 3.23 -5.60
C GLY A 102 -1.72 2.35 -5.16
N LYS A 103 -2.76 3.00 -4.62
CA LYS A 103 -4.07 2.39 -4.30
C LYS A 103 -4.06 1.24 -3.28
N SER A 104 -2.93 0.98 -2.63
CA SER A 104 -2.73 -0.06 -1.61
C SER A 104 -3.68 0.08 -0.42
N ILE A 105 -3.95 -1.05 0.26
CA ILE A 105 -4.60 -1.08 1.57
C ILE A 105 -3.50 -1.25 2.63
N ILE A 106 -3.42 -0.36 3.61
CA ILE A 106 -2.32 -0.26 4.56
C ILE A 106 -2.82 -0.53 5.99
N PHE A 107 -2.17 -1.48 6.66
CA PHE A 107 -2.38 -1.87 8.05
C PHE A 107 -1.09 -1.62 8.87
N LEU A 108 -1.24 -1.32 10.16
CA LEU A 108 -0.13 -1.04 11.08
C LEU A 108 -0.21 -1.87 12.38
N GLU A 109 0.89 -2.53 12.72
CA GLU A 109 1.19 -3.05 14.07
C GLU A 109 2.36 -2.24 14.63
N THR A 110 2.11 -1.42 15.64
CA THR A 110 3.08 -0.48 16.22
C THR A 110 3.71 -0.98 17.52
N THR A 111 3.36 -2.19 17.96
CA THR A 111 4.00 -2.87 19.09
C THR A 111 5.16 -3.76 18.62
N GLU A 112 5.97 -4.24 19.56
CA GLU A 112 7.07 -5.20 19.30
C GLU A 112 6.58 -6.62 18.96
N ARG A 113 5.28 -6.81 18.69
CA ARG A 113 4.71 -8.12 18.43
C ARG A 113 5.20 -8.69 17.10
N LEU A 114 5.67 -9.95 17.15
CA LEU A 114 6.21 -10.68 16.01
C LEU A 114 5.16 -11.54 15.27
N GLU A 115 4.16 -12.08 15.98
CA GLU A 115 3.06 -12.87 15.39
C GLU A 115 1.77 -12.05 15.32
N PRO A 116 1.16 -11.81 14.14
CA PRO A 116 -0.14 -11.16 14.02
C PRO A 116 -1.25 -11.94 14.75
N PRO A 117 -1.97 -11.35 15.71
CA PRO A 117 -3.11 -12.00 16.37
C PRO A 117 -4.20 -12.42 15.37
N PRO A 118 -5.10 -13.35 15.73
CA PRO A 118 -6.14 -13.82 14.80
C PRO A 118 -7.05 -12.71 14.25
N LEU A 119 -7.26 -11.60 14.97
CA LEU A 119 -8.02 -10.44 14.47
C LEU A 119 -7.24 -9.60 13.47
N VAL A 120 -5.94 -9.43 13.67
CA VAL A 120 -5.06 -8.76 12.71
C VAL A 120 -4.95 -9.59 11.43
N SER A 121 -4.76 -10.90 11.59
CA SER A 121 -4.74 -11.85 10.46
C SER A 121 -6.06 -11.85 9.68
N CYS A 122 -7.20 -11.82 10.38
CA CYS A 122 -8.50 -11.74 9.72
C CYS A 122 -8.72 -10.41 8.98
N SER A 123 -8.26 -9.30 9.54
CA SER A 123 -8.36 -7.98 8.91
C SER A 123 -7.55 -7.93 7.60
N VAL A 124 -6.31 -8.44 7.62
CA VAL A 124 -5.45 -8.52 6.42
C VAL A 124 -5.99 -9.53 5.40
N GLU A 125 -6.40 -10.73 5.81
CA GLU A 125 -6.97 -11.73 4.90
C GLU A 125 -8.27 -11.24 4.25
N SER A 126 -9.19 -10.66 5.03
CA SER A 126 -10.45 -10.17 4.49
C SER A 126 -10.23 -9.05 3.47
N ALA A 127 -9.31 -8.12 3.74
CA ALA A 127 -8.90 -7.12 2.75
C ALA A 127 -8.29 -7.78 1.49
N ALA A 128 -7.39 -8.75 1.64
CA ALA A 128 -6.76 -9.46 0.53
C ALA A 128 -7.76 -10.19 -0.38
N ARG A 129 -8.82 -10.76 0.19
CA ARG A 129 -9.87 -11.48 -0.55
C ARG A 129 -10.86 -10.53 -1.25
N ILE A 130 -11.09 -9.34 -0.68
CA ILE A 130 -11.97 -8.30 -1.23
C ILE A 130 -11.28 -7.46 -2.32
N TYR A 131 -10.00 -7.11 -2.13
CA TYR A 131 -9.22 -6.24 -3.02
C TYR A 131 -8.14 -7.03 -3.77
N GLN A 132 -8.56 -7.93 -4.66
CA GLN A 132 -7.67 -8.86 -5.36
C GLN A 132 -6.70 -8.17 -6.34
N ASP A 133 -7.02 -6.94 -6.75
CA ASP A 133 -6.29 -6.08 -7.69
C ASP A 133 -5.30 -5.09 -7.00
N ARG A 134 -5.25 -5.07 -5.66
CA ARG A 134 -4.46 -4.08 -4.89
C ARG A 134 -3.47 -4.75 -3.95
N PRO A 135 -2.28 -4.16 -3.73
CA PRO A 135 -1.40 -4.59 -2.64
C PRO A 135 -2.06 -4.36 -1.27
N ILE A 136 -1.99 -5.37 -0.42
CA ILE A 136 -2.34 -5.29 0.99
C ILE A 136 -1.04 -5.31 1.78
N ILE A 137 -0.78 -4.25 2.55
CA ILE A 137 0.49 -4.05 3.22
C ILE A 137 0.27 -4.04 4.72
N LEU A 138 0.90 -4.98 5.43
CA LEU A 138 0.98 -4.98 6.89
C LEU A 138 2.38 -4.52 7.30
N PHE A 139 2.49 -3.31 7.83
CA PHE A 139 3.73 -2.88 8.50
C PHE A 139 3.73 -3.29 9.97
N MET A 140 4.83 -3.86 10.45
CA MET A 140 4.98 -4.33 11.83
C MET A 140 6.28 -3.78 12.44
N LYS A 141 6.19 -3.13 13.62
CA LYS A 141 7.36 -2.51 14.27
C LYS A 141 8.37 -3.53 14.80
N GLY A 142 7.93 -4.63 15.40
CA GLY A 142 8.83 -5.67 15.94
C GLY A 142 9.66 -6.43 14.89
N LEU A 143 9.37 -6.23 13.60
CA LEU A 143 10.12 -6.85 12.50
C LEU A 143 11.35 -6.04 12.12
N THR A 144 12.39 -6.76 11.72
CA THR A 144 13.62 -6.22 11.12
C THR A 144 13.87 -6.95 9.79
N ASN A 145 14.70 -6.38 8.91
CA ASN A 145 14.91 -6.92 7.55
C ASN A 145 15.43 -8.38 7.56
N ASP A 146 16.26 -8.73 8.53
CA ASP A 146 16.76 -10.08 8.81
C ASP A 146 15.61 -11.02 9.25
N ARG A 147 14.82 -10.62 10.26
CA ARG A 147 13.76 -11.45 10.83
C ARG A 147 12.64 -11.82 9.85
N VAL A 148 12.36 -10.96 8.86
CA VAL A 148 11.33 -11.23 7.83
C VAL A 148 11.63 -12.51 7.04
N LEU A 149 12.91 -12.85 6.85
CA LEU A 149 13.32 -14.03 6.09
C LEU A 149 13.15 -15.32 6.92
N ASP A 150 13.52 -15.28 8.20
CA ASP A 150 13.48 -16.44 9.11
C ASP A 150 12.05 -16.84 9.54
N MET A 151 11.10 -15.91 9.51
CA MET A 151 9.78 -16.10 10.11
C MET A 151 8.80 -16.99 9.33
N ASN A 152 9.03 -17.26 8.04
CA ASN A 152 8.09 -18.00 7.19
C ASN A 152 7.79 -19.44 7.68
N SER A 153 8.65 -20.00 8.55
CA SER A 153 8.48 -21.32 9.16
C SER A 153 8.10 -21.30 10.65
N SER A 154 8.20 -20.15 11.34
CA SER A 154 8.09 -20.10 12.81
C SER A 154 6.72 -19.64 13.33
N TYR A 155 6.01 -18.78 12.59
CA TYR A 155 4.71 -18.25 13.00
C TYR A 155 3.62 -18.56 11.99
N THR A 156 2.59 -19.32 12.42
CA THR A 156 1.48 -19.77 11.57
C THR A 156 0.76 -18.60 10.91
N ALA A 157 0.51 -17.53 11.66
CA ALA A 157 -0.14 -16.32 11.14
C ALA A 157 0.68 -15.63 10.04
N PHE A 158 2.00 -15.54 10.23
CA PHE A 158 2.92 -14.93 9.25
C PHE A 158 2.97 -15.76 7.97
N SER A 159 3.17 -17.08 8.10
CA SER A 159 3.23 -18.01 6.96
C SER A 159 1.94 -17.97 6.13
N LEU A 160 0.78 -17.97 6.80
CA LEU A 160 -0.54 -17.84 6.18
C LEU A 160 -0.67 -16.53 5.37
N LEU A 161 -0.36 -15.39 5.97
CA LEU A 161 -0.50 -14.09 5.32
C LEU A 161 0.48 -13.93 4.16
N SER A 162 1.75 -14.30 4.35
CA SER A 162 2.79 -14.25 3.30
C SER A 162 2.46 -15.11 2.07
N SER A 163 1.68 -16.19 2.25
CA SER A 163 1.24 -17.05 1.13
C SER A 163 0.22 -16.39 0.19
N MET A 164 -0.48 -15.33 0.62
CA MET A 164 -1.54 -14.69 -0.17
C MET A 164 -0.95 -13.79 -1.27
N LYS A 165 -1.39 -13.97 -2.52
CA LYS A 165 -0.78 -13.35 -3.72
C LYS A 165 -0.65 -11.82 -3.71
N ASN A 166 -1.50 -11.10 -2.97
CA ASN A 166 -1.50 -9.64 -2.88
C ASN A 166 -1.09 -9.10 -1.49
N VAL A 167 -0.76 -9.94 -0.51
CA VAL A 167 -0.30 -9.51 0.82
C VAL A 167 1.22 -9.32 0.87
N PHE A 168 1.67 -8.25 1.52
CA PHE A 168 3.07 -7.93 1.76
C PHE A 168 3.24 -7.55 3.23
N ILE A 169 4.27 -8.08 3.89
CA ILE A 169 4.57 -7.78 5.30
C ILE A 169 5.95 -7.13 5.36
N PHE A 170 6.03 -5.96 5.98
CA PHE A 170 7.25 -5.14 6.00
C PHE A 170 7.55 -4.61 7.41
N PRO A 171 8.83 -4.33 7.74
CA PRO A 171 9.19 -3.69 9.00
C PRO A 171 8.75 -2.22 9.02
N LEU A 172 8.15 -1.77 10.12
CA LEU A 172 7.72 -0.38 10.30
C LEU A 172 8.87 0.51 10.78
N GLN A 173 9.61 1.09 9.84
CA GLN A 173 10.69 2.04 10.15
C GLN A 173 10.15 3.48 10.19
N MET A 174 9.74 3.92 11.39
CA MET A 174 9.07 5.21 11.61
C MET A 174 9.89 6.43 11.11
N GLU A 175 11.20 6.46 11.38
CA GLU A 175 12.10 7.53 10.92
C GLU A 175 12.06 7.70 9.39
N ASN A 176 11.95 6.59 8.64
CA ASN A 176 11.95 6.61 7.17
C ASN A 176 10.62 7.13 6.62
N ILE A 177 9.48 6.66 7.16
CA ILE A 177 8.16 7.10 6.68
C ILE A 177 7.88 8.57 7.03
N PHE A 178 8.51 9.09 8.09
CA PHE A 178 8.38 10.50 8.47
C PHE A 178 9.29 11.46 7.69
N GLN A 179 10.31 10.98 6.96
CA GLN A 179 11.14 11.83 6.10
C GLN A 179 10.28 12.73 5.21
N GLU A 180 10.69 13.99 5.03
CA GLU A 180 9.99 14.98 4.20
C GLU A 180 8.55 15.32 4.66
N THR A 181 8.16 14.92 5.87
CA THR A 181 6.87 15.30 6.49
C THR A 181 7.09 16.21 7.72
N PRO A 182 6.08 16.98 8.17
CA PRO A 182 6.17 17.73 9.42
C PRO A 182 6.46 16.85 10.65
N LEU A 183 6.10 15.56 10.57
CA LEU A 183 6.20 14.62 11.69
C LEU A 183 7.64 14.25 12.05
N LEU A 184 8.61 14.35 11.13
CA LEU A 184 10.00 13.94 11.39
C LEU A 184 10.59 14.69 12.59
N ARG A 185 10.47 16.03 12.58
CA ARG A 185 11.02 16.86 13.66
C ARG A 185 10.33 16.60 15.00
N TRP A 186 9.04 16.31 14.98
CA TRP A 186 8.30 15.91 16.18
C TRP A 186 8.81 14.55 16.71
N TYR A 187 8.97 13.57 15.83
CA TYR A 187 9.42 12.23 16.17
C TYR A 187 10.86 12.21 16.72
N GLN A 188 11.74 13.09 16.22
CA GLN A 188 13.10 13.28 16.74
C GLN A 188 13.16 14.01 18.09
N GLN A 189 12.06 14.59 18.57
CA GLN A 189 11.98 15.36 19.82
C GLN A 189 11.18 14.69 20.93
N VAL A 190 10.24 13.82 20.58
CA VAL A 190 9.42 13.07 21.54
C VAL A 190 10.23 11.96 22.20
N VAL A 191 9.96 11.69 23.48
CA VAL A 191 10.57 10.58 24.22
C VAL A 191 9.50 9.50 24.43
N PRO A 192 9.51 8.40 23.64
CA PRO A 192 8.45 7.37 23.65
C PRO A 192 8.10 6.83 25.04
N GLU A 193 9.10 6.66 25.90
CA GLU A 193 8.98 6.09 27.24
C GLU A 193 8.23 7.01 28.21
N GLN A 194 8.11 8.30 27.88
CA GLN A 194 7.37 9.30 28.66
C GLN A 194 5.93 9.49 28.13
N GLU A 195 5.59 8.90 26.98
CA GLU A 195 4.32 9.13 26.28
C GLU A 195 3.26 8.10 26.64
N LYS A 196 2.31 8.50 27.50
CA LYS A 196 1.21 7.66 28.00
C LYS A 196 0.42 6.90 26.92
N ASN A 197 0.28 7.49 25.73
CA ASN A 197 -0.47 6.89 24.62
C ASN A 197 0.43 6.57 23.41
N TRP A 198 1.74 6.35 23.61
CA TRP A 198 2.73 6.22 22.54
C TRP A 198 2.32 5.30 21.38
N VAL A 199 1.83 4.10 21.68
CA VAL A 199 1.39 3.12 20.67
C VAL A 199 0.28 3.69 19.76
N HIS A 200 -0.67 4.43 20.33
CA HIS A 200 -1.73 5.08 19.54
C HIS A 200 -1.20 6.29 18.77
N VAL A 201 -0.41 7.14 19.42
CA VAL A 201 0.11 8.39 18.84
C VAL A 201 1.08 8.13 17.68
N SER A 202 1.99 7.17 17.83
CA SER A 202 2.90 6.74 16.77
C SER A 202 2.16 6.07 15.61
N SER A 203 1.07 5.33 15.88
CA SER A 203 0.19 4.77 14.84
C SER A 203 -0.62 5.85 14.11
N ASP A 204 -1.16 6.84 14.82
CA ASP A 204 -1.86 8.01 14.26
C ASP A 204 -0.93 8.84 13.36
N ALA A 205 0.33 9.02 13.75
CA ALA A 205 1.37 9.66 12.93
C ALA A 205 1.70 8.82 11.69
N SER A 206 1.99 7.53 11.89
CA SER A 206 2.44 6.62 10.82
C SER A 206 1.43 6.49 9.69
N ARG A 207 0.12 6.39 10.01
CA ARG A 207 -0.92 6.29 8.98
C ARG A 207 -1.11 7.59 8.18
N LEU A 208 -0.96 8.76 8.83
CA LEU A 208 -0.99 10.05 8.13
C LEU A 208 0.18 10.16 7.15
N ALA A 209 1.39 9.81 7.60
CA ALA A 209 2.60 9.86 6.78
C ALA A 209 2.52 8.92 5.55
N LEU A 210 2.12 7.67 5.77
CA LEU A 210 2.00 6.67 4.69
C LEU A 210 0.94 7.04 3.65
N ILE A 211 -0.25 7.47 4.08
CA ILE A 211 -1.31 7.89 3.15
C ILE A 211 -0.94 9.21 2.45
N TRP A 212 -0.25 10.13 3.11
CA TRP A 212 0.25 11.32 2.41
C TRP A 212 1.36 10.99 1.40
N LYS A 213 2.31 10.10 1.71
CA LYS A 213 3.39 9.76 0.76
C LYS A 213 2.91 8.94 -0.44
N TYR A 214 2.07 7.92 -0.21
CA TYR A 214 1.79 6.88 -1.21
C TYR A 214 0.30 6.78 -1.60
N GLY A 215 -0.58 7.52 -0.91
CA GLY A 215 -2.02 7.41 -1.09
C GLY A 215 -2.57 6.04 -0.70
N GLY A 216 -3.76 5.73 -1.21
CA GLY A 216 -4.46 4.47 -0.93
C GLY A 216 -5.39 4.59 0.28
N ILE A 217 -5.59 3.50 1.00
CA ILE A 217 -6.55 3.40 2.11
C ILE A 217 -5.85 2.84 3.34
N TYR A 218 -5.94 3.53 4.48
CA TYR A 218 -5.55 2.99 5.77
C TYR A 218 -6.73 2.27 6.43
N MET A 219 -6.45 1.15 7.10
CA MET A 219 -7.39 0.46 7.97
C MET A 219 -6.71 0.02 9.28
N ASP A 220 -7.40 0.21 10.41
CA ASP A 220 -7.01 -0.40 11.68
C ASP A 220 -7.02 -1.94 11.56
N THR A 221 -6.19 -2.59 12.37
CA THR A 221 -6.00 -4.05 12.38
C THR A 221 -7.13 -4.83 13.09
N ASP A 222 -8.25 -4.17 13.38
CA ASP A 222 -9.51 -4.73 13.87
C ASP A 222 -10.70 -4.45 12.92
N VAL A 223 -10.41 -4.27 11.62
CA VAL A 223 -11.38 -4.01 10.54
C VAL A 223 -11.50 -5.21 9.61
N ILE A 224 -12.66 -5.89 9.61
CA ILE A 224 -12.96 -6.97 8.67
C ILE A 224 -13.59 -6.37 7.41
N SER A 225 -12.90 -6.49 6.26
CA SER A 225 -13.41 -6.03 4.96
C SER A 225 -14.49 -6.96 4.43
N ILE A 226 -15.59 -6.40 3.92
CA ILE A 226 -16.73 -7.18 3.39
C ILE A 226 -17.19 -6.78 1.97
N LYS A 227 -16.89 -5.55 1.53
CA LYS A 227 -17.10 -5.05 0.16
C LYS A 227 -16.02 -4.00 -0.18
N PRO A 228 -15.68 -3.78 -1.46
CA PRO A 228 -14.78 -2.69 -1.84
C PRO A 228 -15.36 -1.31 -1.49
N ILE A 229 -14.49 -0.41 -1.02
CA ILE A 229 -14.82 1.00 -0.85
C ILE A 229 -14.71 1.69 -2.23
N PRO A 230 -15.76 2.39 -2.70
CA PRO A 230 -15.73 3.05 -4.01
C PRO A 230 -14.99 4.40 -4.01
N GLU A 231 -14.87 5.04 -2.85
CA GLU A 231 -14.30 6.37 -2.69
C GLU A 231 -12.76 6.37 -2.69
N GLU A 232 -12.16 7.36 -3.37
CA GLU A 232 -10.70 7.58 -3.35
C GLU A 232 -10.27 8.61 -2.30
N SER A 233 -11.06 9.66 -2.08
CA SER A 233 -10.83 10.70 -1.07
C SER A 233 -11.96 10.69 -0.04
N PHE A 234 -11.75 10.06 1.12
CA PHE A 234 -12.81 9.91 2.12
C PHE A 234 -12.33 9.85 3.57
N LEU A 235 -13.27 10.17 4.48
CA LEU A 235 -13.15 9.99 5.92
C LEU A 235 -14.35 9.21 6.45
N ALA A 236 -14.11 8.21 7.31
CA ALA A 236 -15.17 7.44 7.96
C ALA A 236 -15.71 8.16 9.20
N ALA A 237 -17.00 8.47 9.24
CA ALA A 237 -17.65 8.99 10.45
C ALA A 237 -17.85 7.87 11.48
N GLN A 238 -17.38 8.05 12.71
CA GLN A 238 -17.74 7.15 13.82
C GLN A 238 -19.16 7.46 14.35
N LYS A 239 -19.60 8.71 14.22
CA LYS A 239 -20.95 9.20 14.51
C LYS A 239 -21.16 10.57 13.83
N SER A 240 -22.38 11.10 13.86
CA SER A 240 -22.68 12.46 13.41
C SER A 240 -21.66 13.49 13.92
N LYS A 241 -21.19 14.35 13.01
CA LYS A 241 -20.22 15.44 13.28
C LYS A 241 -18.87 14.99 13.88
N PHE A 242 -18.49 13.73 13.72
CA PHE A 242 -17.28 13.16 14.33
C PHE A 242 -16.61 12.12 13.40
N SER A 243 -15.42 12.44 12.91
CA SER A 243 -14.60 11.55 12.10
C SER A 243 -13.82 10.57 12.98
N SER A 244 -13.67 9.36 12.48
CA SER A 244 -12.65 8.43 12.93
C SER A 244 -11.27 8.82 12.37
N ASN A 245 -10.22 8.13 12.85
CA ASN A 245 -8.91 8.02 12.19
C ASN A 245 -8.52 6.54 11.92
N GLY A 246 -9.48 5.62 12.03
CA GLY A 246 -9.28 4.18 11.90
C GLY A 246 -9.53 3.60 10.50
N ILE A 247 -10.30 4.29 9.66
CA ILE A 247 -10.41 4.03 8.22
C ILE A 247 -10.50 5.37 7.50
N PHE A 248 -9.61 5.61 6.53
CA PHE A 248 -9.67 6.74 5.61
C PHE A 248 -8.82 6.45 4.37
N GLY A 249 -9.06 7.18 3.28
CA GLY A 249 -8.27 7.06 2.05
C GLY A 249 -8.15 8.39 1.33
N PHE A 250 -7.01 8.60 0.68
CA PHE A 250 -6.72 9.77 -0.14
C PHE A 250 -5.70 9.42 -1.25
N PRO A 251 -5.64 10.21 -2.33
CA PRO A 251 -4.49 10.24 -3.24
C PRO A 251 -3.18 10.64 -2.53
N ALA A 252 -2.05 10.26 -3.12
CA ALA A 252 -0.75 10.73 -2.67
C ALA A 252 -0.66 12.27 -2.70
N HIS A 253 0.10 12.82 -1.76
CA HIS A 253 0.31 14.24 -1.49
C HIS A 253 -0.95 15.10 -1.26
N HIS A 254 -2.10 14.48 -0.95
CA HIS A 254 -3.36 15.21 -0.77
C HIS A 254 -3.29 16.23 0.37
N LYS A 255 -3.62 17.51 0.07
CA LYS A 255 -3.42 18.66 0.97
C LYS A 255 -4.03 18.46 2.36
N PHE A 256 -5.24 17.91 2.45
CA PHE A 256 -5.91 17.66 3.74
C PHE A 256 -5.05 16.81 4.69
N VAL A 257 -4.32 15.82 4.17
CA VAL A 257 -3.48 14.94 5.00
C VAL A 257 -2.21 15.66 5.45
N TRP A 258 -1.66 16.57 4.61
CA TRP A 258 -0.57 17.46 5.01
C TRP A 258 -1.00 18.41 6.14
N ASP A 259 -2.13 19.10 5.96
CA ASP A 259 -2.69 20.03 6.95
C ASP A 259 -2.98 19.29 8.28
N CYS A 260 -3.41 18.03 8.20
CA CYS A 260 -3.53 17.14 9.36
C CYS A 260 -2.19 16.88 10.05
N MET A 261 -1.09 16.65 9.32
CA MET A 261 0.25 16.48 9.91
C MET A 261 0.82 17.77 10.50
N GLU A 262 0.61 18.93 9.88
CA GLU A 262 0.97 20.23 10.48
C GLU A 262 0.19 20.47 11.78
N ASN A 263 -1.13 20.20 11.76
CA ASN A 263 -1.97 20.33 12.94
C ASN A 263 -1.63 19.31 14.04
N PHE A 264 -1.19 18.11 13.66
CA PHE A 264 -0.64 17.10 14.59
C PHE A 264 0.49 17.74 15.41
N VAL A 265 1.52 18.28 14.75
CA VAL A 265 2.67 18.87 15.44
C VAL A 265 2.26 20.11 16.23
N LEU A 266 1.48 21.01 15.64
CA LEU A 266 1.06 22.28 16.27
C LEU A 266 0.17 22.10 17.51
N LYS A 267 -0.65 21.04 17.55
CA LYS A 267 -1.60 20.74 18.64
C LYS A 267 -1.26 19.41 19.34
N TYR A 268 0.02 19.08 19.38
CA TYR A 268 0.50 17.87 20.03
C TYR A 268 0.13 17.84 21.51
N ASN A 269 -0.44 16.72 21.94
CA ASN A 269 -0.68 16.39 23.33
C ASN A 269 -0.90 14.88 23.45
N GLY A 270 0.19 14.14 23.67
CA GLY A 270 0.15 12.68 23.78
C GLY A 270 -0.46 12.15 25.08
N ASN A 271 -0.74 13.01 26.07
CA ASN A 271 -1.48 12.63 27.28
C ASN A 271 -2.97 12.35 27.03
N ILE A 272 -3.55 12.96 25.98
CA ILE A 272 -4.97 12.81 25.64
C ILE A 272 -5.13 11.76 24.53
N TRP A 273 -5.70 10.60 24.89
CA TRP A 273 -6.03 9.54 23.93
C TRP A 273 -6.89 10.10 22.79
N GLY A 274 -6.51 9.78 21.56
CA GLY A 274 -7.23 10.21 20.36
C GLY A 274 -7.10 11.69 19.98
N ASN A 275 -6.33 12.51 20.74
CA ASN A 275 -6.06 13.90 20.35
C ASN A 275 -5.41 14.00 18.97
N GLN A 276 -4.56 13.04 18.63
CA GLN A 276 -3.86 12.98 17.36
C GLN A 276 -4.53 12.08 16.30
N GLY A 277 -5.60 11.39 16.69
CA GLY A 277 -6.38 10.53 15.83
C GLY A 277 -7.77 11.10 15.55
N PRO A 278 -8.85 10.52 16.08
CA PRO A 278 -10.22 10.93 15.76
C PRO A 278 -10.53 12.39 16.08
N PHE A 279 -9.95 12.97 17.15
CA PHE A 279 -10.13 14.40 17.44
C PHE A 279 -9.37 15.30 16.45
N LEU A 280 -8.27 14.82 15.84
CA LEU A 280 -7.54 15.51 14.79
C LEU A 280 -8.34 15.53 13.49
N MET A 281 -8.75 14.35 13.00
CA MET A 281 -9.59 14.27 11.80
C MET A 281 -10.89 15.07 11.96
N THR A 282 -11.52 15.01 13.13
CA THR A 282 -12.74 15.79 13.42
C THR A 282 -12.51 17.30 13.43
N ARG A 283 -11.42 17.81 14.03
CA ARG A 283 -11.19 19.27 14.07
C ARG A 283 -10.76 19.82 12.71
N MET A 284 -9.95 19.06 11.95
CA MET A 284 -9.54 19.46 10.61
C MET A 284 -10.73 19.47 9.64
N LEU A 285 -11.58 18.45 9.69
CA LEU A 285 -12.79 18.42 8.86
C LEU A 285 -13.77 19.57 9.22
N LYS A 286 -13.90 19.93 10.50
CA LYS A 286 -14.72 21.08 10.94
C LYS A 286 -14.13 22.45 10.56
N ALA A 287 -12.82 22.55 10.37
CA ALA A 287 -12.18 23.79 9.93
C ALA A 287 -12.51 24.13 8.47
N ILE A 288 -12.82 23.12 7.64
CA ILE A 288 -13.13 23.28 6.22
C ILE A 288 -14.63 23.14 5.88
N CYS A 289 -15.43 22.51 6.75
CA CYS A 289 -16.85 22.24 6.51
C CYS A 289 -17.74 22.31 7.75
N ASN A 290 -18.96 22.84 7.59
CA ASN A 290 -19.99 22.84 8.62
C ASN A 290 -20.65 21.45 8.71
N LEU A 291 -20.23 20.64 9.68
CA LEU A 291 -20.75 19.27 9.85
C LEU A 291 -22.16 19.25 10.46
N THR A 292 -23.10 18.66 9.73
CA THR A 292 -24.47 18.36 10.15
C THR A 292 -24.59 16.92 10.68
N ASP A 293 -25.75 16.59 11.27
CA ASP A 293 -26.07 15.21 11.63
C ASP A 293 -26.57 14.44 10.40
N PHE A 294 -26.17 13.16 10.28
CA PHE A 294 -26.79 12.24 9.34
C PHE A 294 -28.24 12.00 9.75
N LYS A 295 -29.16 12.03 8.78
CA LYS A 295 -30.60 11.79 8.96
C LYS A 295 -31.01 10.37 8.57
N GLY A 296 -30.22 9.69 7.75
CA GLY A 296 -30.41 8.31 7.35
C GLY A 296 -29.08 7.60 7.06
N THR A 297 -29.02 6.92 5.91
CA THR A 297 -27.84 6.17 5.43
C THR A 297 -27.07 6.92 4.34
N GLU A 298 -27.37 8.20 4.10
CA GLU A 298 -26.64 9.07 3.19
C GLU A 298 -25.23 9.37 3.70
N ASP A 299 -24.30 9.49 2.76
CA ASP A 299 -22.97 10.05 3.02
C ASP A 299 -23.01 11.56 2.81
N HIS A 300 -22.12 12.30 3.48
CA HIS A 300 -21.96 13.74 3.27
C HIS A 300 -20.75 14.02 2.36
N SER A 301 -20.69 15.20 1.75
CA SER A 301 -19.51 15.65 0.99
C SER A 301 -18.97 16.96 1.56
N CYS A 302 -17.64 17.09 1.55
CA CYS A 302 -16.92 18.22 2.11
C CYS A 302 -15.71 18.56 1.22
N GLN A 303 -15.80 19.60 0.39
CA GLN A 303 -14.71 20.04 -0.51
C GLN A 303 -14.05 18.87 -1.29
N ASN A 304 -14.87 18.03 -1.93
CA ASN A 304 -14.45 16.81 -2.64
C ASN A 304 -13.90 15.66 -1.77
N ILE A 305 -14.06 15.73 -0.45
CA ILE A 305 -13.86 14.62 0.48
C ILE A 305 -15.22 14.01 0.83
N SER A 306 -15.39 12.72 0.59
CA SER A 306 -16.58 11.97 1.00
C SER A 306 -16.53 11.68 2.49
N PHE A 307 -17.45 12.27 3.26
CA PHE A 307 -17.60 12.02 4.70
C PHE A 307 -18.64 10.92 4.91
N LEU A 308 -18.14 9.69 5.01
CA LEU A 308 -18.92 8.46 4.93
C LEU A 308 -19.69 8.19 6.22
N ASN A 309 -20.96 7.80 6.07
CA ASN A 309 -21.91 7.50 7.12
C ASN A 309 -21.38 6.41 8.08
N PRO A 310 -21.70 6.46 9.39
CA PRO A 310 -21.30 5.40 10.32
C PRO A 310 -21.71 3.99 9.90
N GLN A 311 -22.79 3.82 9.13
CA GLN A 311 -23.18 2.51 8.59
C GLN A 311 -22.16 1.90 7.61
N ARG A 312 -21.22 2.68 7.04
CA ARG A 312 -20.18 2.16 6.14
C ARG A 312 -19.13 1.28 6.84
N PHE A 313 -18.81 1.59 8.11
CA PHE A 313 -17.69 0.97 8.85
C PHE A 313 -17.98 0.64 10.32
N TYR A 314 -18.97 1.31 10.90
CA TYR A 314 -19.31 1.31 12.33
C TYR A 314 -20.81 0.99 12.60
N PRO A 315 -21.46 0.04 11.88
CA PRO A 315 -22.89 -0.25 12.06
C PRO A 315 -23.23 -0.77 13.46
N ILE A 316 -22.26 -1.40 14.14
CA ILE A 316 -22.29 -1.66 15.58
C ILE A 316 -21.36 -0.62 16.25
N PRO A 317 -21.90 0.40 16.96
CA PRO A 317 -21.09 1.47 17.54
C PRO A 317 -20.31 0.99 18.78
N TYR A 318 -19.25 1.72 19.15
CA TYR A 318 -18.32 1.33 20.22
C TYR A 318 -18.98 0.97 21.58
N PRO A 319 -20.08 1.59 22.06
CA PRO A 319 -20.71 1.17 23.34
C PRO A 319 -21.32 -0.23 23.24
N ALA A 320 -21.63 -0.68 22.03
CA ALA A 320 -22.27 -1.94 21.71
C ALA A 320 -21.28 -3.01 21.18
N TRP A 321 -19.96 -2.78 21.25
CA TRP A 321 -18.93 -3.68 20.69
C TRP A 321 -19.12 -5.16 21.07
N ARG A 322 -19.60 -5.43 22.29
CA ARG A 322 -19.88 -6.78 22.81
C ARG A 322 -20.87 -7.57 21.94
N ARG A 323 -21.66 -6.93 21.07
CA ARG A 323 -22.60 -7.58 20.15
C ARG A 323 -21.90 -8.42 19.06
N TYR A 324 -20.63 -8.16 18.74
CA TYR A 324 -19.85 -9.06 17.87
C TYR A 324 -19.63 -10.44 18.53
N TYR A 325 -19.45 -10.47 19.85
CA TYR A 325 -19.19 -11.70 20.61
C TYR A 325 -20.45 -12.29 21.26
N LYS A 326 -21.59 -12.19 20.55
CA LYS A 326 -22.87 -12.80 20.91
C LYS A 326 -23.39 -13.65 19.76
N VAL A 327 -24.16 -14.68 20.09
CA VAL A 327 -25.02 -15.39 19.12
C VAL A 327 -26.15 -14.45 18.70
N TRP A 328 -26.57 -14.56 17.44
CA TRP A 328 -27.71 -13.84 16.87
C TRP A 328 -28.61 -14.83 16.13
N ASP A 329 -29.90 -14.80 16.43
CA ASP A 329 -30.94 -15.61 15.76
C ASP A 329 -31.07 -15.20 14.28
N LYS A 330 -31.04 -13.89 14.03
CA LYS A 330 -30.88 -13.28 12.71
C LYS A 330 -29.66 -12.36 12.74
N SER A 331 -28.65 -12.64 11.92
CA SER A 331 -27.48 -11.77 11.78
C SER A 331 -27.89 -10.34 11.39
N PRO A 332 -27.15 -9.31 11.83
CA PRO A 332 -27.38 -7.94 11.37
C PRO A 332 -27.28 -7.85 9.84
N ASP A 333 -28.07 -6.95 9.26
CA ASP A 333 -27.86 -6.58 7.85
C ASP A 333 -26.70 -5.59 7.75
N PHE A 334 -25.70 -5.92 6.93
CA PHE A 334 -24.54 -5.09 6.61
C PHE A 334 -24.55 -4.64 5.14
N ASN A 335 -25.72 -4.62 4.49
CA ASN A 335 -25.87 -4.22 3.09
C ASN A 335 -25.25 -2.86 2.77
N HIS A 336 -25.31 -1.92 3.72
CA HIS A 336 -24.76 -0.58 3.61
C HIS A 336 -23.29 -0.44 4.05
N SER A 337 -22.63 -1.52 4.47
CA SER A 337 -21.27 -1.52 5.01
C SER A 337 -20.23 -2.02 4.00
N TYR A 338 -19.04 -1.39 4.01
CA TYR A 338 -17.88 -1.82 3.24
C TYR A 338 -16.92 -2.67 4.09
N ALA A 339 -16.80 -2.34 5.38
CA ALA A 339 -16.07 -3.13 6.36
C ALA A 339 -16.74 -3.02 7.74
N LEU A 340 -16.25 -3.79 8.71
CA LEU A 340 -16.75 -3.83 10.08
C LEU A 340 -15.61 -3.64 11.06
N HIS A 341 -15.61 -2.52 11.80
CA HIS A 341 -14.66 -2.28 12.90
C HIS A 341 -15.13 -2.97 14.18
N LEU A 342 -14.27 -3.80 14.78
CA LEU A 342 -14.61 -4.67 15.91
C LEU A 342 -14.29 -4.05 17.29
N TRP A 343 -13.73 -2.84 17.34
CA TRP A 343 -13.42 -2.08 18.56
C TRP A 343 -12.51 -2.81 19.55
N ASN A 344 -11.38 -3.36 19.08
CA ASN A 344 -10.47 -4.15 19.90
C ASN A 344 -9.95 -3.39 21.14
N PHE A 345 -9.73 -2.07 21.04
CA PHE A 345 -9.40 -1.22 22.19
C PHE A 345 -10.46 -1.24 23.32
N MET A 346 -11.73 -1.46 22.98
CA MET A 346 -12.83 -1.58 23.95
C MET A 346 -12.88 -2.97 24.60
N ASN A 347 -12.21 -3.97 24.02
CA ASN A 347 -12.22 -5.37 24.43
C ASN A 347 -11.28 -5.66 25.62
N ARG A 348 -11.36 -4.85 26.68
CA ARG A 348 -10.55 -5.02 27.89
C ARG A 348 -10.73 -6.39 28.57
N ASN A 349 -11.88 -7.03 28.35
CA ASN A 349 -12.19 -8.36 28.84
C ASN A 349 -11.61 -9.50 27.96
N ARG A 350 -10.72 -9.20 27.01
CA ARG A 350 -10.00 -10.16 26.15
C ARG A 350 -10.91 -11.23 25.51
N LYS A 351 -12.11 -10.84 25.02
CA LYS A 351 -13.01 -11.77 24.31
C LYS A 351 -12.40 -12.17 22.98
N CYS A 352 -12.23 -13.47 22.78
CA CYS A 352 -11.72 -14.04 21.53
C CYS A 352 -12.85 -14.65 20.68
N VAL A 353 -12.56 -14.92 19.41
CA VAL A 353 -13.37 -15.81 18.57
C VAL A 353 -13.08 -17.24 18.98
N VAL A 354 -14.12 -18.07 19.10
CA VAL A 354 -14.06 -19.47 19.53
C VAL A 354 -14.79 -20.32 18.50
N ALA A 355 -14.18 -21.43 18.06
CA ALA A 355 -14.81 -22.35 17.12
C ALA A 355 -16.06 -23.02 17.73
N GLY A 356 -17.15 -23.08 16.97
CA GLY A 356 -18.44 -23.64 17.39
C GLY A 356 -19.29 -22.71 18.27
N SER A 357 -18.84 -21.48 18.54
CA SER A 357 -19.56 -20.51 19.39
C SER A 357 -20.85 -19.97 18.76
N ASN A 358 -20.99 -20.06 17.44
CA ASN A 358 -22.05 -19.44 16.62
C ASN A 358 -22.19 -17.92 16.82
N THR A 359 -21.16 -17.25 17.36
CA THR A 359 -21.15 -15.79 17.54
C THR A 359 -21.04 -15.05 16.22
N LEU A 360 -21.47 -13.79 16.18
CA LEU A 360 -21.34 -12.95 14.99
C LEU A 360 -19.88 -12.82 14.52
N ALA A 361 -18.93 -12.63 15.44
CA ALA A 361 -17.51 -12.56 15.12
C ALA A 361 -17.00 -13.85 14.47
N GLU A 362 -17.41 -15.03 14.95
CA GLU A 362 -17.09 -16.30 14.31
C GLU A 362 -17.69 -16.42 12.90
N LYS A 363 -18.96 -16.06 12.73
CA LYS A 363 -19.61 -16.08 11.40
C LYS A 363 -18.88 -15.15 10.41
N LEU A 364 -18.42 -13.98 10.87
CA LEU A 364 -17.59 -13.07 10.07
C LEU A 364 -16.25 -13.71 9.69
N TYR A 365 -15.59 -14.39 10.63
CA TYR A 365 -14.33 -15.09 10.38
C TYR A 365 -14.50 -16.21 9.33
N GLN A 366 -15.51 -17.07 9.52
CA GLN A 366 -15.86 -18.14 8.58
C GLN A 366 -16.14 -17.61 7.16
N THR A 367 -16.76 -16.43 7.05
CA THR A 367 -17.15 -15.85 5.75
C THR A 367 -15.99 -15.13 5.06
N TYR A 368 -15.27 -14.27 5.77
CA TYR A 368 -14.35 -13.29 5.18
C TYR A 368 -12.88 -13.62 5.37
N CYS A 369 -12.51 -14.39 6.39
CA CYS A 369 -11.14 -14.86 6.63
C CYS A 369 -11.06 -16.37 6.94
N PRO A 370 -11.56 -17.24 6.03
CA PRO A 370 -11.69 -18.68 6.28
C PRO A 370 -10.35 -19.38 6.53
N THR A 371 -9.24 -18.86 6.01
CA THR A 371 -7.90 -19.44 6.22
C THR A 371 -7.46 -19.19 7.66
N THR A 372 -7.57 -17.93 8.12
CA THR A 372 -7.31 -17.49 9.49
C THR A 372 -8.19 -18.26 10.47
N TYR A 373 -9.48 -18.40 10.17
CA TYR A 373 -10.40 -19.17 11.01
C TYR A 373 -9.97 -20.64 11.14
N ARG A 374 -9.66 -21.31 10.04
CA ARG A 374 -9.21 -22.70 10.05
C ARG A 374 -7.91 -22.88 10.83
N ASP A 375 -6.89 -22.09 10.54
CA ASP A 375 -5.53 -22.36 11.00
C ASP A 375 -5.18 -21.67 12.33
N LEU A 376 -5.82 -20.54 12.68
CA LEU A 376 -5.56 -19.81 13.92
C LEU A 376 -6.70 -19.89 14.96
N ILE A 377 -7.88 -20.43 14.60
CA ILE A 377 -9.00 -20.63 15.55
C ILE A 377 -9.37 -22.11 15.70
N GLN A 378 -9.60 -22.85 14.60
CA GLN A 378 -10.02 -24.26 14.68
C GLN A 378 -8.86 -25.24 14.98
N ARG A 379 -7.69 -24.99 14.37
CA ARG A 379 -6.46 -25.80 14.54
C ARG A 379 -5.48 -25.22 15.55
N ALA A 380 -5.90 -24.22 16.32
CA ALA A 380 -5.09 -23.73 17.42
C ALA A 380 -4.98 -24.84 18.48
N GLU A 381 -3.79 -25.42 18.62
CA GLU A 381 -3.41 -26.14 19.83
C GLU A 381 -3.80 -25.30 21.06
N PRO A 382 -4.33 -25.89 22.15
CA PRO A 382 -4.66 -25.16 23.36
C PRO A 382 -3.41 -24.47 23.94
N ARG A 383 -3.17 -23.21 23.58
CA ARG A 383 -2.17 -22.36 24.24
C ARG A 383 -2.68 -22.11 25.65
N ASP A 384 -1.99 -22.66 26.66
CA ASP A 384 -2.30 -22.43 28.06
C ASP A 384 -2.31 -20.92 28.34
N PHE A 385 -3.49 -20.36 28.60
CA PHE A 385 -3.65 -18.96 29.01
C PHE A 385 -3.35 -18.80 30.51
N THR A 386 -2.16 -19.25 30.93
CA THR A 386 -1.62 -19.05 32.27
C THR A 386 -0.36 -18.18 32.20
N GLY A 387 -0.47 -16.92 32.64
CA GLY A 387 0.69 -16.07 32.92
C GLY A 387 1.06 -15.04 31.84
N SER A 388 0.31 -13.94 31.76
CA SER A 388 0.87 -12.58 31.74
C SER A 388 -0.23 -11.55 32.04
N GLU A 389 -0.46 -11.38 33.34
CA GLU A 389 -0.71 -10.03 33.85
C GLU A 389 0.63 -9.30 33.77
N ASP A 390 0.69 -8.20 33.02
CA ASP A 390 1.61 -7.08 33.23
C ASP A 390 1.09 -5.87 32.43
N ALA A 391 1.54 -4.68 32.85
CA ALA A 391 0.87 -3.38 32.71
C ALA A 391 0.57 -2.86 31.29
#